data_AF-A0A2T2TQX6-F1
#
_entry.id   AF-A0A2T2TQX6-F1
#
_cell.length_a   1.000
_cell.length_b   1.000
_cell.length_c   1.000
_cell.angle_alpha   90.00
_cell.angle_beta   90.00
_cell.angle_gamma   90.00
#
_symmetry.space_group_name_H-M   'P 1'
#
loop_
_entity.id
_entity.type
_entity.pdbx_description
1 polymer ?
#
loop_
_entity_poly.entity_id
_entity_poly.type
_entity_poly.pdbx_seq_one_letter_code
_entity_poly.pdbx_strand_id
1 'polypeptide(L)'
;MALYDTSIRRPVATAMTFLAIIVVGSVSFYYLPVDLLPEIEYPRVTVYTNYPNVGPEEIEKIITDPVANAVSGVPNVERITSSSDEGGSRVNLEFAQGTDLNAAANDVRAALDRIRDDLPVEAEPPGIWKFDPNSQEIVSIAVESSRSMESLTRLLERDIGRRFEQIPGVGTLSIDGGIYRQIRVNIERDRLRAYDLSAAQVQQAIGQSNVALPGGNVKEGLKDLYVRTQGEYESLQQIRQTVVTTAGGNPVQVQDVADVVDGYEDLQEVSELGGVPVVQLEIQKQSGANTVSV
;
A
#
# COMPACT_ATOMS: atom_id res chain seq x y z
N MET A 1 -49.28 -35.68 -29.07
CA MET A 1 -49.31 -34.74 -30.22
C MET A 1 -47.88 -34.37 -30.53
N ALA A 2 -47.46 -34.50 -31.78
CA ALA A 2 -46.08 -34.22 -32.13
C ALA A 2 -45.84 -32.71 -32.26
N LEU A 3 -44.68 -32.24 -31.78
CA LEU A 3 -44.29 -30.82 -31.77
C LEU A 3 -44.34 -30.19 -33.17
N TYR A 4 -44.07 -30.96 -34.23
CA TYR A 4 -44.14 -30.48 -35.62
C TYR A 4 -45.57 -30.13 -36.04
N ASP A 5 -46.57 -30.89 -35.60
CA ASP A 5 -47.97 -30.71 -36.02
C ASP A 5 -48.57 -29.45 -35.37
N THR A 6 -48.18 -29.14 -34.13
CA THR A 6 -48.61 -27.91 -33.45
C THR A 6 -47.99 -26.65 -34.04
N SER A 7 -46.71 -26.70 -34.43
CA SER A 7 -45.99 -25.57 -35.04
C SER A 7 -46.51 -25.21 -36.44
N ILE A 8 -46.96 -26.21 -37.23
CA ILE A 8 -47.54 -25.98 -38.56
C ILE A 8 -48.96 -25.38 -38.46
N ARG A 9 -49.74 -25.76 -37.43
CA ARG A 9 -51.13 -25.30 -37.26
C ARG A 9 -51.26 -23.87 -36.72
N ARG A 10 -50.20 -23.27 -36.16
CA ARG A 10 -50.21 -21.90 -35.60
C ARG A 10 -49.08 -21.03 -36.18
N PRO A 11 -49.07 -20.75 -37.50
CA PRO A 11 -47.96 -20.07 -38.17
C PRO A 11 -47.66 -18.67 -37.60
N VAL A 12 -48.70 -17.92 -37.20
CA VAL A 12 -48.54 -16.58 -36.60
C VAL A 12 -47.89 -16.65 -35.22
N ALA A 13 -48.29 -17.61 -34.37
CA ALA A 13 -47.72 -17.77 -33.04
C ALA A 13 -46.24 -18.18 -33.15
N THR A 14 -45.93 -19.13 -34.04
CA THR A 14 -44.54 -19.56 -34.30
C THR A 14 -43.69 -18.40 -34.82
N ALA A 15 -44.19 -17.60 -35.77
CA ALA A 15 -43.47 -16.43 -36.28
C ALA A 15 -43.21 -15.38 -35.19
N MET A 16 -44.19 -15.09 -34.33
CA MET A 16 -44.02 -14.16 -33.20
C MET A 16 -43.03 -14.67 -32.16
N THR A 17 -42.98 -15.99 -31.90
CA THR A 17 -41.98 -16.58 -31.02
C THR A 17 -40.57 -16.43 -31.58
N PHE A 18 -40.36 -16.71 -32.88
CA PHE A 18 -39.06 -16.49 -33.51
C PHE A 18 -38.68 -15.01 -33.55
N LEU A 19 -39.62 -14.11 -33.80
CA LEU A 19 -39.38 -12.67 -33.76
C LEU A 19 -38.95 -12.22 -32.36
N ALA A 20 -39.61 -12.71 -31.31
CA ALA A 20 -39.24 -12.42 -29.93
C ALA A 20 -37.82 -12.92 -29.60
N ILE A 21 -37.45 -14.13 -30.05
CA ILE A 21 -36.09 -14.68 -29.89
C ILE A 21 -35.06 -13.81 -30.62
N ILE A 22 -35.36 -13.34 -31.83
CA ILE A 22 -34.46 -12.48 -32.60
C ILE A 22 -34.27 -11.14 -31.90
N VAL A 23 -35.33 -10.52 -31.38
CA VAL A 23 -35.25 -9.24 -30.66
C VAL A 23 -34.45 -9.40 -29.38
N VAL A 24 -34.77 -10.41 -28.55
CA VAL A 24 -34.02 -10.68 -27.30
C VAL A 24 -32.56 -11.00 -27.61
N GLY A 25 -32.29 -11.86 -28.60
CA GLY A 25 -30.93 -12.21 -29.01
C GLY A 25 -30.14 -11.01 -29.53
N SER A 26 -30.77 -10.11 -30.28
CA SER A 26 -30.14 -8.88 -30.76
C SER A 26 -29.79 -7.94 -29.59
N VAL A 27 -30.73 -7.75 -28.66
CA VAL A 27 -30.49 -6.94 -27.46
C VAL A 27 -29.36 -7.55 -26.62
N SER A 28 -29.42 -8.85 -26.32
CA SER A 28 -28.37 -9.55 -25.56
C SER A 28 -27.00 -9.48 -26.24
N PHE A 29 -26.93 -9.53 -27.57
CA PHE A 29 -25.67 -9.39 -28.31
C PHE A 29 -25.05 -8.00 -28.16
N TYR A 30 -25.85 -6.93 -28.15
CA TYR A 30 -25.35 -5.57 -27.93
C TYR A 30 -24.93 -5.28 -26.49
N TYR A 31 -25.48 -6.01 -25.52
CA TYR A 31 -25.15 -5.87 -24.09
C TYR A 31 -24.14 -6.90 -23.59
N LEU A 32 -23.60 -7.76 -24.45
CA LEU A 32 -22.62 -8.76 -24.04
C LEU A 32 -21.29 -8.06 -23.70
N PRO A 33 -20.79 -8.15 -22.45
CA PRO A 33 -19.48 -7.63 -22.11
C PRO A 33 -18.41 -8.42 -22.91
N VAL A 34 -17.47 -7.69 -23.51
CA VAL A 34 -16.35 -8.25 -24.25
C VAL A 34 -15.10 -8.00 -23.43
N ASP A 35 -14.48 -9.08 -22.95
CA ASP A 35 -13.18 -9.04 -22.28
C ASP A 35 -12.13 -9.79 -23.11
N LEU A 36 -10.86 -9.37 -22.97
CA LEU A 36 -9.73 -9.89 -23.76
C LEU A 36 -9.34 -11.34 -23.36
N LEU A 37 -9.66 -11.73 -22.13
CA LEU A 37 -9.32 -13.01 -21.52
C LEU A 37 -10.53 -13.55 -20.74
N PRO A 38 -10.70 -14.88 -20.62
CA PRO A 38 -11.67 -15.44 -19.67
C PRO A 38 -11.30 -15.03 -18.25
N GLU A 39 -12.29 -14.88 -17.36
CA GLU A 39 -12.06 -14.69 -15.93
C GLU A 39 -11.33 -15.90 -15.36
N ILE A 40 -10.01 -15.80 -15.22
CA ILE A 40 -9.19 -16.79 -14.52
C ILE A 40 -8.85 -16.19 -13.16
N GLU A 41 -9.46 -16.71 -12.10
CA GLU A 41 -9.06 -16.37 -10.75
C GLU A 41 -7.79 -17.16 -10.41
N TYR A 42 -6.67 -16.47 -10.25
CA TYR A 42 -5.47 -17.04 -9.63
C TYR A 42 -5.50 -16.65 -8.15
N PRO A 43 -6.02 -17.50 -7.25
CA PRO A 43 -6.20 -17.13 -5.85
C PRO A 43 -4.84 -17.11 -5.15
N ARG A 44 -4.16 -15.95 -5.22
CA ARG A 44 -2.86 -15.70 -4.63
C ARG A 44 -2.95 -14.52 -3.67
N VAL A 45 -2.38 -14.69 -2.49
CA VAL A 45 -2.19 -13.61 -1.51
C VAL A 45 -0.69 -13.47 -1.27
N THR A 46 -0.20 -12.26 -1.35
CA THR A 46 1.19 -11.93 -1.07
C THR A 46 1.25 -11.18 0.24
N VAL A 47 2.10 -11.62 1.15
CA VAL A 47 2.48 -10.87 2.33
C VAL A 47 3.83 -10.24 2.06
N TYR A 48 3.95 -8.93 2.24
CA TYR A 48 5.21 -8.22 2.11
C TYR A 48 5.53 -7.50 3.41
N THR A 49 6.81 -7.48 3.79
CA THR A 49 7.30 -6.82 4.99
C THR A 49 8.59 -6.11 4.64
N ASN A 50 8.65 -4.81 4.91
CA ASN A 50 9.84 -4.01 4.67
C ASN A 50 10.62 -3.86 5.97
N TYR A 51 11.92 -4.12 5.91
CA TYR A 51 12.83 -3.81 7.00
C TYR A 51 14.17 -3.31 6.42
N PRO A 52 14.25 -2.01 6.09
CA PRO A 52 15.36 -1.43 5.34
C PRO A 52 16.73 -1.64 6.00
N ASN A 53 17.78 -1.73 5.18
CA ASN A 53 19.19 -1.85 5.60
C ASN A 53 19.55 -3.14 6.36
N VAL A 54 18.79 -4.22 6.13
CA VAL A 54 19.05 -5.54 6.70
C VAL A 54 19.36 -6.52 5.56
N GLY A 55 20.42 -7.32 5.74
CA GLY A 55 20.87 -8.28 4.74
C GLY A 55 19.86 -9.43 4.53
N PRO A 56 19.83 -10.04 3.34
CA PRO A 56 18.81 -11.04 2.97
C PRO A 56 18.79 -12.26 3.89
N GLU A 57 19.96 -12.75 4.34
CA GLU A 57 20.07 -13.89 5.27
C GLU A 57 19.48 -13.59 6.66
N GLU A 58 19.56 -12.33 7.09
CA GLU A 58 19.01 -11.92 8.38
C GLU A 58 17.50 -11.72 8.25
N ILE A 59 17.05 -11.06 7.17
CA ILE A 59 15.62 -10.94 6.81
C ILE A 59 14.93 -12.30 6.77
N GLU A 60 15.57 -13.30 6.15
CA GLU A 60 15.03 -14.66 6.07
C GLU A 60 14.69 -15.19 7.46
N LYS A 61 15.63 -15.09 8.40
CA LYS A 61 15.48 -15.64 9.76
C LYS A 61 14.53 -14.86 10.64
N ILE A 62 14.57 -13.53 10.59
CA ILE A 62 13.84 -12.68 11.55
C ILE A 62 12.44 -12.28 11.07
N ILE A 63 12.18 -12.33 9.76
CA ILE A 63 10.89 -11.94 9.17
C ILE A 63 10.33 -13.06 8.31
N THR A 64 11.05 -13.50 7.27
CA THR A 64 10.47 -14.37 6.25
C THR A 64 10.04 -15.73 6.81
N ASP A 65 10.90 -16.38 7.59
CA ASP A 65 10.63 -17.67 8.23
C ASP A 65 9.49 -17.57 9.25
N PRO A 66 9.48 -16.63 10.23
CA PRO A 66 8.34 -16.44 11.12
C PRO A 66 7.02 -16.22 10.36
N VAL A 67 7.04 -15.35 9.34
CA VAL A 67 5.85 -15.05 8.53
C VAL A 67 5.39 -16.29 7.78
N ALA A 68 6.27 -16.99 7.07
CA ALA A 68 5.95 -18.19 6.31
C ALA A 68 5.38 -19.32 7.20
N ASN A 69 5.97 -19.52 8.38
CA ASN A 69 5.50 -20.49 9.37
C ASN A 69 4.15 -20.11 9.99
N ALA A 70 3.88 -18.81 10.20
CA ALA A 70 2.59 -18.37 10.71
C ALA A 70 1.47 -18.63 9.70
N VAL A 71 1.73 -18.29 8.44
CA VAL A 71 0.73 -18.40 7.36
C VAL A 71 0.57 -19.82 6.82
N SER A 72 1.49 -20.75 7.12
CA SER A 72 1.36 -22.16 6.73
C SER A 72 0.20 -22.88 7.39
N GLY A 73 -0.31 -22.35 8.52
CA GLY A 73 -1.50 -22.88 9.20
C GLY A 73 -2.83 -22.42 8.61
N VAL A 74 -2.81 -21.56 7.57
CA VAL A 74 -4.02 -21.03 6.95
C VAL A 74 -4.71 -22.12 6.11
N PRO A 75 -6.03 -22.30 6.21
CA PRO A 75 -6.76 -23.29 5.42
C PRO A 75 -6.64 -23.04 3.91
N ASN A 76 -6.70 -24.14 3.14
CA ASN A 76 -6.72 -24.14 1.67
C ASN A 76 -5.48 -23.58 0.96
N VAL A 77 -4.37 -23.39 1.68
CA VAL A 77 -3.08 -23.07 1.06
C VAL A 77 -2.50 -24.33 0.39
N GLU A 78 -2.26 -24.27 -0.91
CA GLU A 78 -1.63 -25.35 -1.69
C GLU A 78 -0.12 -25.19 -1.79
N ARG A 79 0.36 -23.95 -1.94
CA ARG A 79 1.78 -23.65 -2.11
C ARG A 79 2.15 -22.34 -1.43
N ILE A 80 3.29 -22.36 -0.75
CA ILE A 80 3.93 -21.18 -0.19
C ILE A 80 5.30 -21.04 -0.84
N THR A 81 5.60 -19.85 -1.34
CA THR A 81 6.93 -19.49 -1.83
C THR A 81 7.34 -18.19 -1.19
N SER A 82 8.53 -18.16 -0.61
CA SER A 82 9.12 -16.97 -0.01
C SER A 82 10.34 -16.50 -0.79
N SER A 83 10.59 -15.19 -0.76
CA SER A 83 11.83 -14.57 -1.21
C SER A 83 12.25 -13.49 -0.22
N SER A 84 13.54 -13.41 0.04
CA SER A 84 14.16 -12.45 0.96
C SER A 84 15.21 -11.69 0.19
N ASP A 85 15.04 -10.38 0.13
CA ASP A 85 15.96 -9.45 -0.52
C ASP A 85 16.53 -8.50 0.54
N GLU A 86 17.55 -7.73 0.18
CA GLU A 86 18.04 -6.68 1.07
C GLU A 86 16.92 -5.69 1.37
N GLY A 87 16.62 -5.51 2.65
CA GLY A 87 15.60 -4.57 3.09
C GLY A 87 14.15 -5.05 3.01
N GLY A 88 13.86 -6.27 2.53
CA GLY A 88 12.49 -6.69 2.28
C GLY A 88 12.25 -8.21 2.20
N SER A 89 11.06 -8.62 2.61
CA SER A 89 10.59 -10.01 2.57
C SER A 89 9.27 -10.10 1.80
N ARG A 90 9.14 -11.11 0.94
CA ARG A 90 7.90 -11.41 0.22
C ARG A 90 7.53 -12.88 0.39
N VAL A 91 6.32 -13.14 0.88
CA VAL A 91 5.76 -14.49 1.06
C VAL A 91 4.49 -14.60 0.24
N ASN A 92 4.54 -15.41 -0.83
CA ASN A 92 3.38 -15.68 -1.68
C ASN A 92 2.69 -16.95 -1.22
N LEU A 93 1.39 -16.85 -1.00
CA LEU A 93 0.47 -17.94 -0.73
C LEU A 93 -0.40 -18.18 -1.94
N GLU A 94 -0.44 -19.42 -2.40
CA GLU A 94 -1.36 -19.87 -3.43
C GLU A 94 -2.40 -20.80 -2.81
N PHE A 95 -3.66 -20.51 -3.08
CA PHE A 95 -4.80 -21.23 -2.53
C PHE A 95 -5.42 -22.18 -3.55
N ALA A 96 -6.17 -23.15 -3.06
CA ALA A 96 -6.96 -24.04 -3.91
C ALA A 96 -8.02 -23.25 -4.68
N GLN A 97 -8.36 -23.72 -5.89
CA GLN A 97 -9.41 -23.11 -6.72
C GLN A 97 -10.76 -23.07 -5.99
N GLY A 98 -11.49 -21.95 -6.15
CA GLY A 98 -12.78 -21.72 -5.50
C GLY A 98 -12.68 -21.26 -4.04
N THR A 99 -11.48 -20.99 -3.53
CA THR A 99 -11.29 -20.37 -2.21
C THR A 99 -11.69 -18.90 -2.26
N ASP A 100 -12.52 -18.46 -1.31
CA ASP A 100 -12.82 -17.03 -1.14
C ASP A 100 -11.57 -16.29 -0.65
N LEU A 101 -10.97 -15.49 -1.54
CA LEU A 101 -9.79 -14.70 -1.26
C LEU A 101 -9.97 -13.68 -0.12
N ASN A 102 -11.19 -13.20 0.12
CA ASN A 102 -11.45 -12.27 1.23
C ASN A 102 -11.41 -13.00 2.57
N ALA A 103 -12.01 -14.19 2.63
CA ALA A 103 -11.92 -15.04 3.81
C ALA A 103 -10.47 -15.46 4.07
N ALA A 104 -9.77 -15.92 3.03
CA ALA A 104 -8.35 -16.30 3.11
C ALA A 104 -7.46 -15.13 3.56
N ALA A 105 -7.66 -13.92 3.04
CA ALA A 105 -6.92 -12.74 3.48
C ALA A 105 -7.18 -12.38 4.95
N ASN A 106 -8.40 -12.61 5.45
CA ASN A 106 -8.70 -12.42 6.87
C ASN A 106 -8.03 -13.48 7.74
N ASP A 107 -7.99 -14.73 7.30
CA ASP A 107 -7.27 -15.80 8.00
C ASP A 107 -5.76 -15.56 8.02
N VAL A 108 -5.19 -15.10 6.90
CA VAL A 108 -3.78 -14.66 6.82
C VAL A 108 -3.53 -13.50 7.79
N ARG A 109 -4.40 -12.48 7.82
CA ARG A 109 -4.27 -11.37 8.77
C ARG A 109 -4.30 -11.87 10.22
N ALA A 110 -5.24 -12.74 10.55
CA ALA A 110 -5.33 -13.33 11.88
C ALA A 110 -4.11 -14.18 12.24
N ALA A 111 -3.44 -14.81 11.27
CA ALA A 111 -2.18 -15.52 11.48
C ALA A 111 -1.00 -14.56 11.73
N LEU A 112 -0.90 -13.49 10.94
CA LEU A 112 0.11 -12.44 11.11
C LEU A 112 -0.03 -11.69 12.44
N ASP A 113 -1.27 -11.42 12.86
CA ASP A 113 -1.54 -10.76 14.13
C ASP A 113 -1.02 -11.55 15.34
N ARG A 114 -0.90 -12.89 15.25
CA ARG A 114 -0.37 -13.73 16.33
C ARG A 114 1.14 -13.62 16.49
N ILE A 115 1.86 -13.36 15.41
CA ILE A 115 3.33 -13.24 15.41
C ILE A 115 3.78 -11.77 15.40
N ARG A 116 2.84 -10.83 15.55
CA ARG A 116 3.14 -9.40 15.49
C ARG A 116 4.20 -8.99 16.51
N ASP A 117 4.17 -9.59 17.70
CA ASP A 117 5.13 -9.33 18.77
C ASP A 117 6.46 -10.08 18.58
N ASP A 118 6.51 -11.07 17.68
CA ASP A 118 7.74 -11.80 17.33
C ASP A 118 8.55 -11.08 16.24
N LEU A 119 7.92 -10.15 15.51
CA LEU A 119 8.57 -9.33 14.49
C LEU A 119 9.31 -8.13 15.12
N PRO A 120 10.46 -7.70 14.57
CA PRO A 120 11.17 -6.50 15.04
C PRO A 120 10.27 -5.27 15.04
N VAL A 121 10.35 -4.45 16.10
CA VAL A 121 9.52 -3.24 16.23
C VAL A 121 9.92 -2.17 15.21
N GLU A 122 11.15 -2.24 14.73
CA GLU A 122 11.71 -1.37 13.71
C GLU A 122 11.27 -1.75 12.29
N ALA A 123 10.75 -2.96 12.08
CA ALA A 123 10.22 -3.39 10.79
C ALA A 123 8.83 -2.79 10.55
N GLU A 124 8.50 -2.52 9.29
CA GLU A 124 7.15 -2.11 8.93
C GLU A 124 6.17 -3.27 9.18
N PRO A 125 4.93 -2.99 9.63
CA PRO A 125 3.92 -4.04 9.77
C PRO A 125 3.70 -4.78 8.44
N PRO A 126 3.57 -6.12 8.46
CA PRO A 126 3.34 -6.89 7.24
C PRO A 126 2.08 -6.42 6.49
N GLY A 127 2.25 -6.07 5.22
CA GLY A 127 1.17 -5.75 4.31
C GLY A 127 0.61 -7.01 3.64
N ILE A 128 -0.69 -7.04 3.39
CA ILE A 128 -1.37 -8.12 2.67
C ILE A 128 -1.87 -7.59 1.34
N TRP A 129 -1.34 -8.13 0.26
CA TRP A 129 -1.76 -7.83 -1.11
C TRP A 129 -2.45 -9.04 -1.73
N LYS A 130 -3.69 -8.86 -2.20
CA LYS A 130 -4.41 -9.89 -2.94
C LYS A 130 -4.09 -9.72 -4.42
N PHE A 131 -3.59 -10.77 -5.06
CA PHE A 131 -3.41 -10.75 -6.49
C PHE A 131 -4.79 -10.78 -7.14
N ASP A 132 -5.11 -9.76 -7.94
CA ASP A 132 -6.30 -9.73 -8.76
C ASP A 132 -5.88 -9.62 -10.23
N PRO A 133 -6.07 -10.68 -11.05
CA PRO A 133 -5.75 -10.61 -12.47
C PRO A 133 -6.63 -9.60 -13.22
N ASN A 134 -7.73 -9.14 -12.62
CA ASN A 134 -8.56 -8.06 -13.14
C ASN A 134 -8.05 -6.67 -12.73
N SER A 135 -7.11 -6.52 -11.79
CA SER A 135 -6.54 -5.22 -11.43
C SER A 135 -5.39 -4.79 -12.34
N GLN A 136 -5.37 -5.28 -13.60
CA GLN A 136 -4.37 -4.85 -14.58
C GLN A 136 -4.44 -3.34 -14.78
N GLU A 137 -3.26 -2.74 -14.90
CA GLU A 137 -3.09 -1.35 -15.30
C GLU A 137 -3.86 -1.10 -16.61
N ILE A 138 -4.77 -0.14 -16.58
CA ILE A 138 -5.51 0.26 -17.79
C ILE A 138 -4.70 1.30 -18.56
N VAL A 139 -4.09 2.23 -17.84
CA VAL A 139 -3.38 3.37 -18.40
C VAL A 139 -2.09 3.58 -17.61
N SER A 140 -0.99 3.71 -18.34
CA SER A 140 0.28 4.17 -17.80
C SER A 140 0.68 5.47 -18.49
N ILE A 141 0.94 6.51 -17.70
CA ILE A 141 1.24 7.86 -18.17
C ILE A 141 2.62 8.24 -17.68
N ALA A 142 3.58 8.38 -18.61
CA ALA A 142 4.86 9.01 -18.30
C ALA A 142 4.70 10.54 -18.33
N VAL A 143 5.03 11.19 -17.22
CA VAL A 143 4.91 12.65 -17.09
C VAL A 143 6.30 13.27 -17.03
N GLU A 144 6.60 14.09 -18.03
CA GLU A 144 7.79 14.93 -18.09
C GLU A 144 7.44 16.35 -17.63
N SER A 145 8.35 17.00 -16.90
CA SER A 145 8.20 18.41 -16.54
C SER A 145 9.54 19.12 -16.44
N SER A 146 9.54 20.44 -16.70
CA SER A 146 10.68 21.31 -16.41
C SER A 146 10.79 21.69 -14.92
N ARG A 147 9.87 21.21 -14.07
CA ARG A 147 9.88 21.42 -12.61
C ARG A 147 10.87 20.47 -11.93
N SER A 148 11.20 20.73 -10.67
CA SER A 148 11.90 19.72 -9.86
C SER A 148 11.06 18.46 -9.71
N MET A 149 11.70 17.30 -9.70
CA MET A 149 11.02 16.00 -9.59
C MET A 149 10.17 15.86 -8.33
N GLU A 150 10.62 16.40 -7.19
CA GLU A 150 9.81 16.45 -5.97
C GLU A 150 8.51 17.25 -6.19
N SER A 151 8.59 18.42 -6.82
CA SER A 151 7.40 19.25 -7.04
C SER A 151 6.47 18.64 -8.08
N LEU A 152 7.02 17.91 -9.05
CA LEU A 152 6.25 17.09 -9.99
C LEU A 152 5.53 15.94 -9.26
N THR A 153 6.25 15.19 -8.43
CA THR A 153 5.71 14.07 -7.64
C THR A 153 4.53 14.55 -6.78
N ARG A 154 4.70 15.67 -6.06
CA ARG A 154 3.63 16.26 -5.24
C ARG A 154 2.43 16.71 -6.07
N LEU A 155 2.66 17.31 -7.23
CA LEU A 155 1.59 17.73 -8.14
C LEU A 155 0.81 16.52 -8.66
N LEU A 156 1.52 15.46 -9.04
CA LEU A 156 0.91 14.21 -9.49
C LEU A 156 0.11 13.56 -8.39
N GLU A 157 0.64 13.43 -7.18
CA GLU A 157 -0.04 12.76 -6.08
C GLU A 157 -1.25 13.56 -5.56
N ARG A 158 -1.08 14.86 -5.29
CA ARG A 158 -2.09 15.65 -4.58
C ARG A 158 -3.17 16.23 -5.47
N ASP A 159 -2.83 16.58 -6.71
CA ASP A 159 -3.76 17.29 -7.59
C ASP A 159 -4.27 16.41 -8.73
N ILE A 160 -3.38 15.70 -9.42
CA ILE A 160 -3.74 14.91 -10.62
C ILE A 160 -4.30 13.55 -10.22
N GLY A 161 -3.58 12.80 -9.38
CA GLY A 161 -3.94 11.47 -8.90
C GLY A 161 -5.31 11.47 -8.24
N ARG A 162 -5.55 12.39 -7.30
CA ARG A 162 -6.86 12.55 -6.64
C ARG A 162 -8.02 12.83 -7.60
N ARG A 163 -7.77 13.40 -8.78
CA ARG A 163 -8.83 13.59 -9.80
C ARG A 163 -9.12 12.29 -10.54
N PHE A 164 -8.10 11.49 -10.82
CA PHE A 164 -8.27 10.16 -11.41
C PHE A 164 -8.97 9.20 -10.44
N GLU A 165 -8.63 9.22 -9.15
CA GLU A 165 -9.29 8.40 -8.11
C GLU A 165 -10.80 8.67 -8.01
N GLN A 166 -11.26 9.86 -8.41
CA GLN A 166 -12.69 10.22 -8.37
C GLN A 166 -13.48 9.66 -9.56
N ILE A 167 -12.80 9.12 -10.59
CA ILE A 167 -13.46 8.54 -11.76
C ILE A 167 -14.06 7.18 -11.35
N PRO A 168 -15.38 6.96 -11.54
CA PRO A 168 -16.00 5.68 -11.23
C PRO A 168 -15.32 4.51 -11.96
N GLY A 169 -14.86 3.51 -11.22
CA GLY A 169 -14.18 2.33 -11.75
C GLY A 169 -12.64 2.40 -11.69
N VAL A 170 -12.05 3.54 -11.31
CA VAL A 170 -10.62 3.62 -10.97
C VAL A 170 -10.39 3.09 -9.54
N GLY A 171 -9.43 2.18 -9.40
CA GLY A 171 -9.14 1.45 -8.16
C GLY A 171 -7.98 2.03 -7.39
N THR A 172 -6.80 2.01 -7.97
CA THR A 172 -5.57 2.46 -7.30
C THR A 172 -4.69 3.17 -8.32
N LEU A 173 -3.99 4.21 -7.86
CA LEU A 173 -2.92 4.83 -8.60
C LEU A 173 -1.57 4.54 -7.93
N SER A 174 -0.61 4.10 -8.73
CA SER A 174 0.81 4.01 -8.37
C SER A 174 1.59 5.15 -9.02
N ILE A 175 2.60 5.65 -8.31
CA ILE A 175 3.55 6.63 -8.82
C ILE A 175 4.94 6.02 -8.73
N ASP A 176 5.58 5.83 -9.88
CA ASP A 176 6.94 5.29 -9.96
C ASP A 176 7.94 6.35 -10.40
N GLY A 177 9.16 6.27 -9.86
CA GLY A 177 10.20 7.29 -10.04
C GLY A 177 9.92 8.60 -9.29
N GLY A 178 8.99 8.59 -8.33
CA GLY A 178 8.67 9.73 -7.47
C GLY A 178 9.80 10.04 -6.46
N ILE A 179 9.93 11.33 -6.09
CA ILE A 179 10.89 11.76 -5.06
C ILE A 179 10.13 12.31 -3.86
N TYR A 180 10.26 11.63 -2.73
CA TYR A 180 9.60 12.00 -1.48
C TYR A 180 10.54 12.76 -0.55
N ARG A 181 10.01 13.79 0.13
CA ARG A 181 10.76 14.56 1.14
C ARG A 181 10.94 13.72 2.39
N GLN A 182 12.18 13.64 2.89
CA GLN A 182 12.54 12.92 4.10
C GLN A 182 13.43 13.79 4.99
N ILE A 183 13.13 13.84 6.28
CA ILE A 183 14.01 14.50 7.25
C ILE A 183 15.07 13.49 7.71
N ARG A 184 16.34 13.78 7.42
CA ARG A 184 17.46 12.92 7.78
C ARG A 184 18.12 13.43 9.06
N VAL A 185 18.27 12.55 10.05
CA VAL A 185 18.97 12.83 11.31
C VAL A 185 20.29 12.07 11.29
N ASN A 186 21.35 12.76 10.89
CA ASN A 186 22.68 12.17 10.71
C ASN A 186 23.43 12.19 12.03
N ILE A 187 23.47 11.04 12.71
CA ILE A 187 24.06 10.93 14.05
C ILE A 187 25.59 10.95 13.97
N GLU A 188 26.23 11.83 14.75
CA GLU A 188 27.68 11.91 14.86
C GLU A 188 28.21 11.03 16.00
N ARG A 189 28.93 9.97 15.62
CA ARG A 189 29.44 8.97 16.57
C ARG A 189 30.35 9.57 17.65
N ASP A 190 31.20 10.53 17.30
CA ASP A 190 32.13 11.14 18.25
C ASP A 190 31.41 12.05 19.25
N ARG A 191 30.36 12.77 18.82
CA ARG A 191 29.52 13.57 19.72
C ARG A 191 28.71 12.69 20.66
N LEU A 192 28.11 11.60 20.16
CA LEU A 192 27.42 10.63 21.00
C LEU A 192 28.32 10.09 22.13
N ARG A 193 29.56 9.70 21.79
CA ARG A 193 30.53 9.18 22.75
C ARG A 193 30.92 10.22 23.81
N ALA A 194 31.03 11.49 23.46
CA ALA A 194 31.35 12.56 24.40
C ALA A 194 30.26 12.74 25.48
N TYR A 195 29.01 12.42 25.15
CA TYR A 195 27.86 12.50 26.05
C TYR A 195 27.43 11.15 26.65
N ASP A 196 28.18 10.07 26.38
CA ASP A 196 27.84 8.69 26.78
C ASP A 196 26.42 8.26 26.32
N LEU A 197 26.06 8.65 25.10
CA LEU A 197 24.75 8.39 24.49
C LEU A 197 24.83 7.33 23.38
N SER A 198 23.74 6.57 23.23
CA SER A 198 23.54 5.63 22.13
C SER A 198 22.63 6.20 21.04
N ALA A 199 22.75 5.69 19.82
CA ALA A 199 21.85 6.07 18.72
C ALA A 199 20.38 5.74 19.03
N ALA A 200 20.14 4.62 19.72
CA ALA A 200 18.80 4.20 20.14
C ALA A 200 18.14 5.22 21.11
N GLN A 201 18.93 5.85 22.00
CA GLN A 201 18.41 6.91 22.88
C GLN A 201 17.97 8.15 22.10
N VAL A 202 18.70 8.54 21.05
CA VAL A 202 18.32 9.65 20.17
C VAL A 202 17.02 9.31 19.42
N GLN A 203 16.93 8.11 18.84
CA GLN A 203 15.73 7.63 18.15
C GLN A 203 14.51 7.63 19.08
N GLN A 204 14.67 7.12 20.31
CA GLN A 204 13.62 7.09 21.31
C GLN A 204 13.17 8.50 21.72
N ALA A 205 14.10 9.43 21.93
CA ALA A 205 13.78 10.81 22.30
C ALA A 205 12.99 11.54 21.20
N ILE A 206 13.38 11.34 19.94
CA ILE A 206 12.66 11.89 18.78
C ILE A 206 11.26 11.29 18.71
N GLY A 207 11.14 9.97 18.83
CA GLY A 207 9.87 9.24 18.77
C GLY A 207 8.88 9.63 19.87
N GLN A 208 9.35 9.79 21.11
CA GLN A 208 8.51 10.21 22.24
C GLN A 208 8.05 11.66 22.16
N SER A 209 8.87 12.51 21.56
CA SER A 209 8.57 13.94 21.45
C SER A 209 7.61 14.23 20.29
N ASN A 210 7.52 13.36 19.28
CA ASN A 210 6.63 13.49 18.12
C ASN A 210 5.25 12.83 18.33
N VAL A 211 4.65 12.95 19.52
CA VAL A 211 3.36 12.31 19.83
C VAL A 211 2.34 13.36 20.29
N ALA A 212 1.23 13.48 19.56
CA ALA A 212 0.07 14.25 20.00
C ALA A 212 -0.83 13.38 20.89
N LEU A 213 -0.67 13.49 22.21
CA LEU A 213 -1.48 12.76 23.18
C LEU A 213 -2.69 13.61 23.62
N PRO A 214 -3.90 13.03 23.70
CA PRO A 214 -5.04 13.72 24.29
C PRO A 214 -4.78 13.90 25.79
N GLY A 215 -4.84 15.15 26.27
CA GLY A 215 -4.75 15.50 27.69
C GLY A 215 -6.06 15.25 28.46
N GLY A 216 -7.13 14.86 27.75
CA GLY A 216 -8.44 14.58 28.31
C GLY A 216 -9.35 15.81 28.38
N ASN A 217 -10.45 15.68 29.11
CA ASN A 217 -11.45 16.74 29.26
C ASN A 217 -11.30 17.38 30.65
N VAL A 218 -11.16 18.71 30.69
CA VAL A 218 -11.19 19.50 31.91
C VAL A 218 -12.55 20.17 32.02
N LYS A 219 -13.26 19.93 33.12
CA LYS A 219 -14.54 20.61 33.39
C LYS A 219 -14.29 21.96 34.04
N GLU A 220 -14.73 23.03 33.40
CA GLU A 220 -14.76 24.38 33.97
C GLU A 220 -16.23 24.84 34.08
N GLY A 221 -16.83 24.62 35.25
CA GLY A 221 -18.24 24.91 35.51
C GLY A 221 -19.19 24.08 34.63
N LEU A 222 -19.84 24.72 33.66
CA LEU A 222 -20.73 24.09 32.67
C LEU A 222 -20.03 23.81 31.32
N LYS A 223 -18.73 24.12 31.19
CA LYS A 223 -17.97 23.91 29.96
C LYS A 223 -17.06 22.69 30.12
N ASP A 224 -17.11 21.79 29.15
CA ASP A 224 -16.13 20.71 29.00
C ASP A 224 -15.06 21.20 28.01
N LEU A 225 -13.84 21.44 28.50
CA LEU A 225 -12.69 21.88 27.72
C LEU A 225 -11.84 20.67 27.34
N TYR A 226 -11.69 20.43 26.05
CA TYR A 226 -10.79 19.39 25.54
C TYR A 226 -9.35 19.90 25.53
N VAL A 227 -8.46 19.22 26.25
CA VAL A 227 -7.02 19.53 26.28
C VAL A 227 -6.29 18.49 25.44
N ARG A 228 -5.43 18.96 24.53
CA ARG A 228 -4.53 18.10 23.73
C ARG A 228 -3.14 18.69 23.72
N THR A 229 -2.12 17.83 23.74
CA THR A 229 -0.74 18.27 23.52
C THR A 229 -0.50 18.45 22.02
N GLN A 230 0.24 19.50 21.66
CA GLN A 230 0.77 19.67 20.31
C GLN A 230 2.20 19.12 20.31
N GLY A 231 2.33 17.81 20.08
CA GLY A 231 3.63 17.13 20.05
C GLY A 231 4.19 16.93 18.64
N GLU A 232 3.42 17.16 17.58
CA GLU A 232 3.89 16.98 16.22
C GLU A 232 4.94 18.06 15.85
N TYR A 233 6.02 17.63 15.19
CA TYR A 233 7.00 18.58 14.67
C TYR A 233 6.48 19.32 13.44
N GLU A 234 6.43 20.64 13.52
CA GLU A 234 6.09 21.54 12.41
C GLU A 234 7.33 22.08 11.71
N SER A 235 8.51 22.00 12.34
CA SER A 235 9.76 22.53 11.78
C SER A 235 10.99 21.68 12.12
N LEU A 236 11.99 21.76 11.24
CA LEU A 236 13.33 21.19 11.48
C LEU A 236 13.95 21.69 12.79
N GLN A 237 13.65 22.92 13.19
CA GLN A 237 14.21 23.51 14.40
C GLN A 237 13.69 22.82 15.66
N GLN A 238 12.43 22.40 15.67
CA GLN A 238 11.87 21.67 16.80
C GLN A 238 12.54 20.29 16.93
N ILE A 239 12.78 19.60 15.81
CA ILE A 239 13.52 18.32 15.80
C ILE A 239 14.94 18.50 16.35
N ARG A 240 15.63 19.58 15.94
CA ARG A 240 16.98 19.93 16.43
C ARG A 240 17.01 20.17 17.94
N GLN A 241 15.97 20.81 18.47
CA GLN A 241 15.85 21.20 19.87
C GLN A 241 15.30 20.10 20.78
N THR A 242 14.93 18.95 20.23
CA THR A 242 14.46 17.81 21.00
C THR A 242 15.52 17.38 22.00
N VAL A 243 15.12 17.30 23.27
CA VAL A 243 16.02 16.92 24.37
C VAL A 243 16.17 15.41 24.39
N VAL A 244 17.41 14.92 24.28
CA VAL A 244 17.75 13.50 24.35
C VAL A 244 18.02 13.08 25.79
N THR A 245 18.80 13.89 26.53
CA THR A 245 19.10 13.66 27.95
C THR A 245 19.43 14.96 28.66
N THR A 246 19.69 14.91 29.96
CA THR A 246 20.26 16.03 30.72
C THR A 246 21.59 15.61 31.33
N ALA A 247 22.69 16.22 30.90
CA ALA A 247 24.04 15.95 31.38
C ALA A 247 24.53 17.11 32.26
N GLY A 248 24.82 16.85 33.54
CA GLY A 248 25.33 17.87 34.45
C GLY A 248 24.40 19.08 34.67
N GLY A 249 23.09 18.90 34.49
CA GLY A 249 22.08 19.95 34.60
C GLY A 249 21.82 20.74 33.31
N ASN A 250 22.56 20.48 32.23
CA ASN A 250 22.30 21.07 30.91
C ASN A 250 21.57 20.07 30.01
N PRO A 251 20.51 20.48 29.30
CA PRO A 251 19.83 19.63 28.33
C PRO A 251 20.76 19.38 27.14
N VAL A 252 20.91 18.12 26.76
CA VAL A 252 21.58 17.71 25.53
C VAL A 252 20.50 17.49 24.48
N GLN A 253 20.58 18.24 23.39
CA GLN A 253 19.59 18.24 22.32
C GLN A 253 20.07 17.40 21.13
N VAL A 254 19.16 17.06 20.21
CA VAL A 254 19.50 16.32 18.98
C VAL A 254 20.58 17.04 18.19
N GLN A 255 20.53 18.37 18.06
CA GLN A 255 21.56 19.16 17.37
C GLN A 255 22.97 19.04 17.98
N ASP A 256 23.07 18.67 19.25
CA ASP A 256 24.36 18.51 19.93
C ASP A 256 25.02 17.18 19.56
N VAL A 257 24.25 16.20 19.04
CA VAL A 257 24.71 14.84 18.74
C VAL A 257 24.45 14.39 17.30
N ALA A 258 23.68 15.14 16.52
CA ALA A 258 23.29 14.81 15.16
C ALA A 258 23.02 16.06 14.30
N ASP A 259 23.27 15.96 13.01
CA ASP A 259 22.91 16.97 12.02
C ASP A 259 21.53 16.64 11.42
N VAL A 260 20.58 17.55 11.60
CA VAL A 260 19.21 17.41 11.07
C VAL A 260 19.11 18.16 9.74
N VAL A 261 18.97 17.40 8.66
CA VAL A 261 18.95 17.90 7.29
C VAL A 261 17.59 17.65 6.65
N ASP A 262 17.09 18.64 5.92
CA ASP A 262 15.94 18.49 5.04
C ASP A 262 16.42 17.89 3.72
N GLY A 263 15.97 16.69 3.41
CA GLY A 263 16.41 15.94 2.25
C GLY A 263 15.26 15.24 1.56
N TYR A 264 15.63 14.29 0.71
CA TYR A 264 14.70 13.41 0.02
C TYR A 264 14.98 11.97 0.40
N GLU A 265 14.12 11.05 0.02
CA GLU A 265 14.42 9.62 0.05
C GLU A 265 15.56 9.29 -0.92
N ASP A 266 16.33 8.24 -0.63
CA ASP A 266 17.34 7.76 -1.57
C ASP A 266 16.64 7.11 -2.77
N LEU A 267 17.03 7.51 -3.98
CA LEU A 267 16.45 6.99 -5.22
C LEU A 267 16.85 5.53 -5.41
N GLN A 268 15.91 4.61 -5.21
CA GLN A 268 16.09 3.19 -5.50
C GLN A 268 15.80 2.87 -6.98
N GLU A 269 14.89 3.64 -7.60
CA GLU A 269 14.45 3.44 -8.97
C GLU A 269 14.36 4.77 -9.71
N VAL A 270 14.74 4.77 -10.99
CA VAL A 270 14.69 5.94 -11.87
C VAL A 270 13.96 5.55 -13.14
N SER A 271 12.82 6.20 -13.38
CA SER A 271 12.04 6.02 -14.60
C SER A 271 12.51 7.00 -15.68
N GLU A 272 12.77 6.50 -16.88
CA GLU A 272 13.23 7.32 -18.01
C GLU A 272 12.41 7.04 -19.26
N LEU A 273 12.08 8.09 -20.01
CA LEU A 273 11.48 8.00 -21.34
C LEU A 273 12.39 8.68 -22.36
N GLY A 274 13.00 7.90 -23.25
CA GLY A 274 13.90 8.44 -24.26
C GLY A 274 15.16 9.12 -23.67
N GLY A 275 15.60 8.69 -22.49
CA GLY A 275 16.75 9.25 -21.77
C GLY A 275 16.44 10.54 -20.99
N VAL A 276 15.16 10.92 -20.89
CA VAL A 276 14.70 12.00 -20.02
C VAL A 276 14.06 11.38 -18.78
N PRO A 277 14.49 11.76 -17.56
CA PRO A 277 13.84 11.33 -16.33
C PRO A 277 12.37 11.74 -16.32
N VAL A 278 11.48 10.81 -15.98
CA VAL A 278 10.02 11.01 -15.91
C VAL A 278 9.48 10.44 -14.61
N VAL A 279 8.30 10.91 -14.22
CA VAL A 279 7.51 10.26 -13.17
C VAL A 279 6.37 9.51 -13.86
N GLN A 280 6.24 8.23 -13.56
CA GLN A 280 5.21 7.38 -14.17
C GLN A 280 3.99 7.35 -13.25
N LEU A 281 2.81 7.56 -13.83
CA LEU A 281 1.53 7.43 -13.15
C LEU A 281 0.79 6.24 -13.75
N GLU A 282 0.53 5.25 -12.92
CA GLU A 282 -0.16 4.03 -13.32
C GLU A 282 -1.56 4.03 -12.73
N ILE A 283 -2.55 3.66 -13.54
CA ILE A 283 -3.96 3.67 -13.18
C ILE A 283 -4.52 2.26 -13.29
N GLN A 284 -4.90 1.69 -12.16
CA GLN A 284 -5.51 0.37 -12.07
C GLN A 284 -7.03 0.47 -11.95
N LYS A 285 -7.76 -0.45 -12.58
CA LYS A 285 -9.22 -0.54 -12.38
C LYS A 285 -9.59 -1.16 -11.05
N GLN A 286 -10.79 -0.82 -10.57
CA GLN A 286 -11.46 -1.62 -9.55
C GLN A 286 -11.85 -2.99 -10.11
N SER A 287 -11.80 -4.00 -9.25
CA SER A 287 -12.29 -5.34 -9.58
C SER A 287 -13.76 -5.28 -10.04
N GLY A 288 -14.07 -5.90 -11.16
CA GLY A 288 -15.40 -5.91 -11.77
C GLY A 288 -15.79 -4.63 -12.55
N ALA A 289 -14.92 -3.63 -12.65
CA ALA A 289 -15.15 -2.47 -13.52
C ALA A 289 -14.85 -2.80 -14.99
N ASN A 290 -15.63 -2.22 -15.90
CA ASN A 290 -15.46 -2.39 -17.34
C ASN A 290 -14.36 -1.46 -17.85
N THR A 291 -13.29 -2.06 -18.39
CA THR A 291 -12.08 -1.37 -18.88
C THR A 291 -12.38 -0.33 -19.96
N VAL A 292 -13.42 -0.49 -20.78
CA VAL A 292 -13.76 0.44 -21.87
C VAL A 292 -14.55 1.66 -21.37
N SER A 293 -15.25 1.52 -20.24
CA SER A 293 -16.04 2.62 -19.65
C SER A 293 -15.27 3.52 -18.69
N VAL A 294 -14.08 3.08 -18.28
CA VAL A 294 -13.17 3.78 -17.35
C VAL A 294 -12.12 4.56 -18.14
#